data_AF-A0A193LIQ3-F1
#
_entry.id   AF-A0A193LIQ3-F1
#
_cell.length_a   1.000
_cell.length_b   1.000
_cell.length_c   1.000
_cell.angle_alpha   90.00
_cell.angle_beta   90.00
_cell.angle_gamma   90.00
#
_symmetry.space_group_name_H-M   'P 1'
#
loop_
_entity.id
_entity.type
_entity.pdbx_description
1 polymer ?
#
loop_
_entity_poly.entity_id
_entity_poly.type
_entity_poly.pdbx_seq_one_letter_code
_entity_poly.pdbx_strand_id
1 'polypeptide(L)'
;MDGSTVSRRLFLQGTGSLTGSAALRAGIPGLAALLQAACSARDEAAAFAVLSAAEARELEAISASILPTTDTPGATEAGVVWFIDKALGDFAAPQLESLRSGLAAFEQPIADRYAGAKRYSDLDESEQNAYLASQEDTPFFGFVHTLTLMGMFGMTQYGGNRDHVGWKLLGLDPHQHGYQPPFGFYDAAYREGQENGE
;
A
#
# COMPACT_ATOMS: atom_id res chain seq x y z
N MET A 1 3.97 40.48 1.09
CA MET A 1 4.34 39.07 1.27
C MET A 1 3.12 38.28 0.86
N ASP A 2 3.09 37.82 -0.39
CA ASP A 2 1.95 37.10 -0.96
C ASP A 2 2.43 35.71 -1.35
N GLY A 3 1.81 34.68 -0.74
CA GLY A 3 2.16 33.27 -0.90
C GLY A 3 1.58 32.72 -2.18
N SER A 4 2.45 32.43 -3.15
CA SER A 4 2.08 31.78 -4.41
C SER A 4 1.67 30.32 -4.17
N THR A 5 0.36 30.08 -4.11
CA THR A 5 -0.25 28.74 -4.13
C THR A 5 0.07 28.04 -5.45
N VAL A 6 0.77 26.90 -5.39
CA VAL A 6 0.99 26.02 -6.55
C VAL A 6 -0.35 25.43 -6.99
N SER A 7 -0.85 25.83 -8.16
CA SER A 7 -2.11 25.33 -8.72
C SER A 7 -1.87 24.06 -9.54
N ARG A 8 -2.84 23.13 -9.53
CA ARG A 8 -2.89 21.91 -10.38
C ARG A 8 -2.65 22.21 -11.86
N ARG A 9 -3.03 23.41 -12.31
CA ARG A 9 -2.80 23.91 -13.68
C ARG A 9 -1.33 24.21 -13.97
N LEU A 10 -0.59 24.67 -12.97
CA LEU A 10 0.85 24.97 -13.05
C LEU A 10 1.69 23.68 -13.02
N PHE A 11 1.22 22.65 -12.32
CA PHE A 11 1.78 21.29 -12.36
C PHE A 11 1.60 20.62 -13.75
N LEU A 12 0.41 20.78 -14.36
CA LEU A 12 0.14 20.30 -15.73
C LEU A 12 0.88 21.13 -16.80
N GLN A 13 1.14 22.40 -16.57
CA GLN A 13 1.98 23.21 -17.46
C GLN A 13 3.48 22.90 -17.30
N GLY A 14 3.93 22.46 -16.12
CA GLY A 14 5.31 22.04 -15.88
C GLY A 14 5.70 20.70 -16.54
N THR A 15 4.74 19.83 -16.80
CA THR A 15 4.95 18.53 -17.48
C THR A 15 4.90 18.63 -19.01
N GLY A 16 4.59 19.81 -19.58
CA GLY A 16 4.40 20.03 -21.02
C GLY A 16 5.58 20.64 -21.79
N SER A 17 6.79 20.72 -21.22
CA SER A 17 7.97 21.31 -21.89
C SER A 17 9.20 20.39 -21.86
N LEU A 18 9.00 19.11 -22.15
CA LEU A 18 10.05 18.21 -22.65
C LEU A 18 9.66 17.65 -24.02
N THR A 19 9.28 18.50 -24.98
CA THR A 19 9.37 18.11 -26.39
C THR A 19 9.56 19.31 -27.31
N GLY A 20 10.72 19.37 -27.96
CA GLY A 20 10.97 20.27 -29.07
C GLY A 20 12.45 20.50 -29.24
N SER A 21 13.23 19.52 -29.71
CA SER A 21 13.36 19.36 -31.17
C SER A 21 13.96 18.01 -31.61
N ALA A 22 13.92 16.94 -30.80
CA ALA A 22 14.44 15.62 -31.20
C ALA A 22 13.36 14.53 -31.44
N ALA A 23 12.14 14.67 -30.92
CA ALA A 23 11.18 13.57 -30.84
C ALA A 23 10.33 13.31 -32.10
N LEU A 24 10.51 14.05 -33.21
CA LEU A 24 9.83 13.73 -34.47
C LEU A 24 10.62 12.75 -35.37
N ARG A 25 11.77 12.24 -34.92
CA ARG A 25 12.57 11.22 -35.65
C ARG A 25 12.50 9.81 -35.10
N ALA A 26 11.91 9.60 -33.93
CA ALA A 26 11.73 8.26 -33.38
C ALA A 26 10.29 7.83 -33.70
N GLY A 27 10.11 6.94 -34.67
CA GLY A 27 8.80 6.35 -34.94
C GLY A 27 8.25 5.58 -33.73
N ILE A 28 7.17 4.81 -33.94
CA ILE A 28 6.52 3.89 -32.99
C ILE A 28 7.46 3.24 -31.91
N PRO A 29 8.70 2.79 -32.20
CA PRO A 29 9.62 2.29 -31.17
C PRO A 29 9.99 3.29 -30.05
N GLY A 30 9.98 4.60 -30.31
CA GLY A 30 10.28 5.61 -29.29
C GLY A 30 9.19 5.75 -28.23
N LEU A 31 7.92 5.58 -28.62
CA LEU A 31 6.79 5.54 -27.68
C LEU A 31 6.85 4.26 -26.83
N ALA A 32 7.17 3.12 -27.44
CA ALA A 32 7.35 1.86 -26.72
C ALA A 32 8.52 1.96 -25.72
N ALA A 33 9.64 2.59 -26.10
CA ALA A 33 10.77 2.82 -25.19
C ALA A 33 10.42 3.78 -24.04
N LEU A 34 9.61 4.82 -24.30
CA LEU A 34 9.12 5.72 -23.26
C LEU A 34 8.12 5.04 -22.32
N LEU A 35 7.23 4.19 -22.84
CA LEU A 35 6.33 3.37 -22.03
C LEU A 35 7.10 2.31 -21.24
N GLN A 36 8.09 1.66 -21.85
CA GLN A 36 8.97 0.70 -21.19
C GLN A 36 9.78 1.40 -20.09
N ALA A 37 10.30 2.60 -20.35
CA ALA A 37 11.01 3.43 -19.37
C ALA A 37 10.09 3.92 -18.26
N ALA A 38 8.83 4.27 -18.56
CA ALA A 38 7.84 4.63 -17.56
C ALA A 38 7.39 3.43 -16.72
N CYS A 39 7.24 2.25 -17.33
CA CYS A 39 6.97 0.99 -16.61
C CYS A 39 8.17 0.59 -15.76
N SER A 40 9.39 0.62 -16.31
CA SER A 40 10.61 0.28 -15.57
C SER A 40 10.97 1.32 -14.51
N ALA A 41 10.67 2.60 -14.69
CA ALA A 41 10.79 3.62 -13.63
C ALA A 41 9.74 3.43 -12.54
N ARG A 42 8.58 2.85 -12.87
CA ARG A 42 7.56 2.43 -11.88
C ARG A 42 7.97 1.14 -11.17
N ASP A 43 8.69 0.25 -11.84
CA ASP A 43 9.28 -0.96 -11.24
C ASP A 43 10.54 -0.64 -10.41
N GLU A 44 11.31 0.41 -10.77
CA GLU A 44 12.44 0.95 -10.00
C GLU A 44 11.99 1.78 -8.79
N ALA A 45 10.72 2.19 -8.73
CA ALA A 45 10.10 2.68 -7.51
C ALA A 45 9.89 1.50 -6.54
N ALA A 46 10.99 1.06 -5.90
CA ALA A 46 11.09 -0.02 -4.92
C ALA A 46 10.24 -1.26 -5.27
N ALA A 47 10.80 -2.19 -6.04
CA ALA A 47 10.18 -3.51 -6.19
C ALA A 47 9.86 -4.13 -4.81
N PHE A 48 8.69 -4.74 -4.69
CA PHE A 48 8.33 -5.55 -3.52
C PHE A 48 9.36 -6.67 -3.30
N ALA A 49 9.68 -6.96 -2.05
CA ALA A 49 10.71 -7.91 -1.67
C ALA A 49 10.31 -9.37 -1.94
N VAL A 50 9.04 -9.72 -1.70
CA VAL A 50 8.54 -11.10 -1.85
C VAL A 50 7.26 -11.20 -2.65
N LEU A 51 6.43 -10.16 -2.65
CA LEU A 51 5.20 -10.11 -3.45
C LEU A 51 5.51 -9.76 -4.90
N SER A 52 4.79 -10.39 -5.82
CA SER A 52 4.72 -9.90 -7.19
C SER A 52 3.86 -8.64 -7.28
N ALA A 53 4.05 -7.84 -8.34
CA ALA A 53 3.22 -6.67 -8.59
C ALA A 53 1.72 -7.00 -8.71
N ALA A 54 1.37 -8.20 -9.20
CA ALA A 54 -0.02 -8.65 -9.27
C ALA A 54 -0.58 -8.97 -7.89
N GLU A 55 0.15 -9.72 -7.06
CA GLU A 55 -0.28 -10.05 -5.68
C GLU A 55 -0.43 -8.78 -4.83
N ALA A 56 0.53 -7.86 -4.93
CA ALA A 56 0.48 -6.60 -4.22
C ALA A 56 -0.73 -5.76 -4.61
N ARG A 57 -1.09 -5.70 -5.90
CA ARG A 57 -2.27 -4.97 -6.38
C ARG A 57 -3.57 -5.51 -5.77
N GLU A 58 -3.72 -6.83 -5.68
CA GLU A 58 -4.91 -7.43 -5.09
C GLU A 58 -4.96 -7.21 -3.58
N LEU A 59 -3.83 -7.40 -2.89
CA LEU A 59 -3.75 -7.14 -1.45
C LEU A 59 -3.98 -5.67 -1.10
N GLU A 60 -3.51 -4.75 -1.94
CA GLU A 60 -3.80 -3.32 -1.81
C GLU A 60 -5.30 -3.04 -1.97
N ALA A 61 -5.96 -3.61 -2.99
CA ALA A 61 -7.40 -3.45 -3.19
C ALA A 61 -8.22 -4.04 -2.04
N ILE A 62 -7.87 -5.23 -1.56
CA ILE A 62 -8.53 -5.87 -0.41
C ILE A 62 -8.33 -5.02 0.85
N SER A 63 -7.10 -4.59 1.13
CA SER A 63 -6.79 -3.76 2.31
C SER A 63 -7.51 -2.41 2.26
N ALA A 64 -7.59 -1.79 1.08
CA ALA A 64 -8.33 -0.55 0.85
C ALA A 64 -9.85 -0.73 0.98
N SER A 65 -10.38 -1.94 0.77
CA SER A 65 -11.78 -2.24 1.06
C SER A 65 -12.03 -2.45 2.56
N ILE A 66 -11.05 -3.00 3.29
CA ILE A 66 -11.12 -3.23 4.73
C ILE A 66 -11.02 -1.91 5.53
N LEU A 67 -10.07 -1.04 5.17
CA LEU A 67 -9.91 0.31 5.75
C LEU A 67 -9.87 1.34 4.62
N PRO A 68 -11.04 1.76 4.11
CA PRO A 68 -11.12 2.67 2.99
C PRO A 68 -10.67 4.08 3.34
N THR A 69 -10.11 4.75 2.34
CA THR A 69 -9.93 6.20 2.38
C THR A 69 -11.32 6.85 2.37
N THR A 70 -11.55 7.71 3.35
CA THR A 70 -12.78 8.50 3.46
C THR A 70 -12.41 9.98 3.58
N ASP A 71 -12.99 10.72 4.52
CA ASP A 71 -12.48 12.04 4.93
C ASP A 71 -11.10 11.92 5.62
N THR A 72 -10.72 10.71 6.02
CA THR A 72 -9.43 10.38 6.62
C THR A 72 -8.64 9.37 5.78
N PRO A 73 -7.29 9.38 5.87
CA PRO A 73 -6.44 8.37 5.23
C PRO A 73 -6.82 6.93 5.61
N GLY A 74 -6.74 6.01 4.65
CA GLY A 74 -7.00 4.58 4.82
C GLY A 74 -5.75 3.71 4.64
N ALA A 75 -5.96 2.43 4.36
CA ALA A 75 -4.88 1.45 4.19
C ALA A 75 -3.89 1.81 3.07
N THR A 76 -4.38 2.42 1.98
CA THR A 76 -3.57 2.85 0.84
C THR A 76 -2.58 3.93 1.24
N GLU A 77 -3.04 5.01 1.88
CA GLU A 77 -2.16 6.10 2.33
C GLU A 77 -1.17 5.63 3.41
N ALA A 78 -1.61 4.73 4.30
CA ALA A 78 -0.75 4.13 5.30
C ALA A 78 0.32 3.20 4.71
N GLY A 79 0.20 2.82 3.44
CA GLY A 79 1.15 1.92 2.79
C GLY A 79 1.06 0.48 3.33
N VAL A 80 -0.13 0.02 3.72
CA VAL A 80 -0.34 -1.31 4.31
C VAL A 80 0.26 -2.44 3.47
N VAL A 81 0.15 -2.38 2.14
CA VAL A 81 0.71 -3.42 1.25
C VAL A 81 2.22 -3.59 1.41
N TRP A 82 2.96 -2.51 1.72
CA TRP A 82 4.40 -2.55 1.97
C TRP A 82 4.73 -3.21 3.31
N PHE A 83 3.90 -2.99 4.33
CA PHE A 83 3.98 -3.75 5.57
C PHE A 83 3.75 -5.24 5.32
N ILE A 84 2.73 -5.59 4.53
CA ILE A 84 2.41 -7.00 4.21
C ILE A 84 3.62 -7.65 3.53
N ASP A 85 4.18 -7.02 2.50
CA ASP A 85 5.37 -7.52 1.80
C ASP A 85 6.57 -7.70 2.75
N LYS A 86 6.88 -6.68 3.55
CA LYS A 86 7.99 -6.75 4.51
C LYS A 86 7.76 -7.83 5.58
N ALA A 87 6.55 -7.96 6.11
CA ALA A 87 6.19 -8.97 7.09
C ALA A 87 6.39 -10.38 6.52
N LEU A 88 5.93 -10.62 5.29
CA LEU A 88 6.07 -11.91 4.60
C LEU A 88 7.50 -12.18 4.12
N GLY A 89 8.36 -11.16 4.06
CA GLY A 89 9.79 -11.31 3.86
C GLY A 89 10.58 -11.57 5.15
N ASP A 90 9.94 -11.46 6.31
CA ASP A 90 10.59 -11.51 7.62
C ASP A 90 9.81 -12.40 8.61
N PHE A 91 9.19 -11.83 9.65
CA PHE A 91 8.60 -12.59 10.75
C PHE A 91 7.40 -13.45 10.34
N ALA A 92 6.72 -13.11 9.24
CA ALA A 92 5.59 -13.85 8.69
C ALA A 92 5.96 -14.65 7.42
N ALA A 93 7.26 -14.87 7.16
CA ALA A 93 7.73 -15.65 6.01
C ALA A 93 7.12 -17.06 5.90
N PRO A 94 6.91 -17.83 6.98
CA PRO A 94 6.25 -19.14 6.88
C PRO A 94 4.81 -19.08 6.35
N GLN A 95 4.15 -17.92 6.39
CA GLN A 95 2.77 -17.74 5.94
C GLN A 95 2.64 -17.33 4.47
N LEU A 96 3.75 -17.01 3.76
CA LEU A 96 3.73 -16.53 2.38
C LEU A 96 2.96 -17.47 1.43
N GLU A 97 3.23 -18.78 1.51
CA GLU A 97 2.57 -19.74 0.62
C GLU A 97 1.08 -19.92 0.97
N SER A 98 0.73 -19.85 2.25
CA SER A 98 -0.66 -19.87 2.70
C SER A 98 -1.43 -18.63 2.23
N LEU A 99 -0.79 -17.45 2.22
CA LEU A 99 -1.37 -16.24 1.65
C LEU A 99 -1.62 -16.40 0.15
N ARG A 100 -0.64 -16.89 -0.61
CA ARG A 100 -0.78 -17.10 -2.08
C ARG A 100 -1.90 -18.07 -2.41
N SER A 101 -1.95 -19.19 -1.70
CA SER A 101 -3.02 -20.18 -1.85
C SER A 101 -4.38 -19.59 -1.48
N GLY A 102 -4.45 -18.80 -0.40
CA GLY A 102 -5.66 -18.11 0.03
C GLY A 102 -6.13 -17.07 -0.98
N LEU A 103 -5.23 -16.26 -1.54
CA LEU A 103 -5.53 -15.28 -2.58
C LEU A 103 -6.04 -15.96 -3.85
N ALA A 104 -5.39 -17.04 -4.29
CA ALA A 104 -5.85 -17.80 -5.44
C ALA A 104 -7.27 -18.36 -5.22
N ALA A 105 -7.55 -18.94 -4.04
CA ALA A 105 -8.88 -19.44 -3.68
C ALA A 105 -9.92 -18.31 -3.58
N PHE A 106 -9.54 -17.14 -3.06
CA PHE A 106 -10.36 -15.94 -3.00
C PHE A 106 -10.69 -15.40 -4.38
N GLU A 107 -9.84 -15.57 -5.40
CA GLU A 107 -10.13 -15.09 -6.76
C GLU A 107 -10.92 -16.07 -7.62
N GLN A 108 -10.85 -17.37 -7.34
CA GLN A 108 -11.48 -18.43 -8.15
C GLN A 108 -12.93 -18.14 -8.57
N PRO A 109 -13.86 -17.76 -7.66
CA PRO A 109 -15.26 -17.60 -8.04
C PRO A 109 -15.57 -16.27 -8.74
N ILE A 110 -14.61 -15.34 -8.84
CA ILE A 110 -14.86 -13.97 -9.36
C ILE A 110 -15.31 -14.01 -10.82
N ALA A 111 -14.60 -14.75 -11.68
CA ALA A 111 -14.90 -14.80 -13.11
C ALA A 111 -16.27 -15.40 -13.43
N ASP A 112 -16.76 -16.30 -12.58
CA ASP A 112 -18.09 -16.92 -12.73
C ASP A 112 -19.20 -16.02 -12.19
N ARG A 113 -18.89 -15.18 -11.18
CA ARG A 113 -19.88 -14.34 -10.49
C ARG A 113 -20.03 -12.95 -11.11
N TYR A 114 -18.97 -12.41 -11.70
CA TYR A 114 -18.92 -11.04 -12.21
C TYR A 114 -18.44 -11.02 -13.66
N ALA A 115 -19.34 -10.63 -14.57
CA ALA A 115 -19.07 -10.67 -16.00
C ALA A 115 -17.96 -9.70 -16.39
N GLY A 116 -16.86 -10.23 -16.94
CA GLY A 116 -15.73 -9.43 -17.42
C GLY A 116 -14.63 -9.17 -16.39
N ALA A 117 -14.81 -9.60 -15.13
CA ALA A 117 -13.78 -9.53 -14.10
C ALA A 117 -13.02 -10.87 -13.99
N LYS A 118 -11.73 -10.82 -13.66
CA LYS A 118 -10.91 -12.01 -13.35
C LYS A 118 -10.20 -11.91 -12.00
N ARG A 119 -10.14 -10.70 -11.45
CA ARG A 119 -9.46 -10.32 -10.23
C ARG A 119 -10.40 -9.52 -9.35
N TYR A 120 -10.10 -9.43 -8.06
CA TYR A 120 -10.86 -8.58 -7.16
C TYR A 120 -10.69 -7.10 -7.52
N SER A 121 -9.48 -6.71 -7.93
CA SER A 121 -9.19 -5.35 -8.38
C SER A 121 -9.85 -4.96 -9.71
N ASP A 122 -10.49 -5.89 -10.42
CA ASP A 122 -11.28 -5.61 -11.63
C ASP A 122 -12.74 -5.19 -11.32
N LEU A 123 -13.23 -5.52 -10.12
CA LEU A 123 -14.60 -5.26 -9.69
C LEU A 123 -14.83 -3.77 -9.41
N ASP A 124 -16.06 -3.30 -9.58
CA ASP A 124 -16.41 -1.97 -9.09
C ASP A 124 -16.51 -1.94 -7.55
N GLU A 125 -16.51 -0.75 -6.96
CA GLU A 125 -16.49 -0.59 -5.49
C GLU A 125 -17.66 -1.28 -4.80
N SER A 126 -18.85 -1.29 -5.41
CA SER A 126 -20.03 -1.93 -4.83
C SER A 126 -19.92 -3.45 -4.87
N GLU A 127 -19.39 -4.00 -5.97
CA GLU A 127 -19.13 -5.42 -6.15
C GLU A 127 -17.99 -5.90 -5.25
N GLN A 128 -16.93 -5.10 -5.09
CA GLN A 128 -15.83 -5.34 -4.16
C GLN A 128 -16.35 -5.49 -2.73
N ASN A 129 -17.11 -4.50 -2.25
CA ASN A 129 -17.67 -4.53 -0.91
C ASN A 129 -18.61 -5.72 -0.70
N ALA A 130 -19.52 -5.99 -1.65
CA ALA A 130 -20.43 -7.12 -1.56
C ALA A 130 -19.70 -8.48 -1.59
N TYR A 131 -18.64 -8.58 -2.41
CA TYR A 131 -17.83 -9.78 -2.49
C TYR A 131 -17.04 -10.00 -1.20
N LEU A 132 -16.32 -8.98 -0.72
CA LEU A 132 -15.52 -9.06 0.49
C LEU A 132 -16.36 -9.39 1.72
N ALA A 133 -17.55 -8.79 1.84
CA ALA A 133 -18.51 -9.11 2.90
C ALA A 133 -18.89 -10.61 2.91
N SER A 134 -18.96 -11.24 1.73
CA SER A 134 -19.24 -12.68 1.63
C SER A 134 -18.06 -13.58 2.08
N GLN A 135 -16.87 -13.00 2.28
CA GLN A 135 -15.64 -13.70 2.61
C GLN A 135 -15.19 -13.49 4.07
N GLU A 136 -15.93 -12.71 4.87
CA GLU A 136 -15.50 -12.29 6.22
C GLU A 136 -15.21 -13.46 7.18
N ASP A 137 -15.93 -14.58 7.03
CA ASP A 137 -15.75 -15.78 7.87
C ASP A 137 -14.61 -16.69 7.38
N THR A 138 -13.89 -16.31 6.32
CA THR A 138 -12.81 -17.14 5.77
C THR A 138 -11.49 -16.91 6.51
N PRO A 139 -10.65 -17.97 6.65
CA PRO A 139 -9.31 -17.80 7.24
C PRO A 139 -8.43 -16.81 6.48
N PHE A 140 -8.59 -16.74 5.14
CA PHE A 140 -7.85 -15.79 4.31
C PHE A 140 -8.21 -14.34 4.63
N PHE A 141 -9.52 -14.02 4.71
CA PHE A 141 -9.96 -12.69 5.12
C PHE A 141 -9.42 -12.33 6.51
N GLY A 142 -9.60 -13.21 7.50
CA GLY A 142 -9.11 -12.95 8.86
C GLY A 142 -7.60 -12.67 8.92
N PHE A 143 -6.82 -13.35 8.08
CA PHE A 143 -5.39 -13.12 7.97
C PHE A 143 -5.05 -11.76 7.34
N VAL A 144 -5.63 -11.42 6.19
CA VAL A 144 -5.40 -10.13 5.51
C VAL A 144 -5.92 -8.96 6.35
N HIS A 145 -7.06 -9.13 7.02
CA HIS A 145 -7.62 -8.15 7.97
C HIS A 145 -6.67 -7.88 9.13
N THR A 146 -6.10 -8.93 9.73
CA THR A 146 -5.10 -8.80 10.80
C THR A 146 -3.88 -8.03 10.32
N LEU A 147 -3.32 -8.41 9.17
CA LEU A 147 -2.17 -7.71 8.59
C LEU A 147 -2.50 -6.26 8.21
N THR A 148 -3.72 -5.98 7.77
CA THR A 148 -4.19 -4.63 7.46
C THR A 148 -4.19 -3.74 8.70
N LEU A 149 -4.75 -4.22 9.81
CA LEU A 149 -4.74 -3.49 11.08
C LEU A 149 -3.32 -3.30 11.63
N MET A 150 -2.48 -4.33 11.56
CA MET A 150 -1.07 -4.23 11.97
C MET A 150 -0.30 -3.22 11.10
N GLY A 151 -0.53 -3.24 9.79
CA GLY A 151 0.07 -2.28 8.86
C GLY A 151 -0.46 -0.86 9.05
N MET A 152 -1.72 -0.69 9.44
CA MET A 152 -2.33 0.64 9.64
C MET A 152 -1.87 1.30 10.94
N PHE A 153 -1.79 0.53 12.03
CA PHE A 153 -1.60 1.09 13.39
C PHE A 153 -0.28 0.68 14.05
N GLY A 154 0.50 -0.17 13.42
CA GLY A 154 1.83 -0.57 13.89
C GLY A 154 2.88 0.54 13.77
N MET A 155 4.13 0.20 14.12
CA MET A 155 5.24 1.14 14.00
C MET A 155 5.65 1.33 12.54
N THR A 156 5.90 2.56 12.12
CA THR A 156 6.24 2.91 10.73
C THR A 156 7.51 2.22 10.20
N GLN A 157 8.46 1.86 11.07
CA GLN A 157 9.67 1.12 10.71
C GLN A 157 9.39 -0.25 10.06
N TYR A 158 8.19 -0.83 10.27
CA TYR A 158 7.78 -2.08 9.63
C TYR A 158 7.18 -1.88 8.23
N GLY A 159 7.18 -0.67 7.68
CA GLY A 159 6.79 -0.38 6.29
C GLY A 159 5.35 0.07 6.08
N GLY A 160 4.50 -0.08 7.10
CA GLY A 160 3.13 0.46 7.14
C GLY A 160 3.05 1.76 7.92
N ASN A 161 1.84 2.20 8.26
CA ASN A 161 1.56 3.40 9.03
C ASN A 161 2.45 4.59 8.61
N ARG A 162 2.58 4.77 7.29
CA ARG A 162 3.45 5.79 6.69
C ARG A 162 3.06 7.16 7.23
N ASP A 163 4.06 8.00 7.51
CA ASP A 163 3.86 9.33 8.11
C ASP A 163 3.04 9.31 9.41
N HIS A 164 2.97 8.16 10.09
CA HIS A 164 2.20 7.93 11.29
C HIS A 164 0.69 8.23 11.13
N VAL A 165 0.11 8.02 9.93
CA VAL A 165 -1.30 8.33 9.66
C VAL A 165 -2.26 7.64 10.63
N GLY A 166 -2.07 6.36 10.92
CA GLY A 166 -2.91 5.62 11.87
C GLY A 166 -2.81 6.15 13.29
N TRP A 167 -1.62 6.59 13.71
CA TRP A 167 -1.43 7.19 15.03
C TRP A 167 -2.08 8.56 15.13
N LYS A 168 -1.94 9.39 14.09
CA LYS A 168 -2.63 10.68 13.99
C LYS A 168 -4.15 10.52 14.07
N LEU A 169 -4.72 9.47 13.47
CA LEU A 169 -6.16 9.16 13.57
C LEU A 169 -6.60 8.78 14.99
N LEU A 170 -5.74 8.09 15.72
CA LEU A 170 -5.97 7.74 17.12
C LEU A 170 -5.68 8.90 18.10
N GLY A 171 -5.19 10.04 17.60
CA GLY A 171 -4.76 11.16 18.45
C GLY A 171 -3.47 10.88 19.24
N LEU A 172 -2.67 9.91 18.78
CA LEU A 172 -1.38 9.57 19.38
C LEU A 172 -0.28 10.46 18.81
N ASP A 173 0.60 10.96 19.68
CA ASP A 173 1.79 11.71 19.27
C ASP A 173 2.88 10.74 18.79
N PRO A 174 3.32 10.83 17.52
CA PRO A 174 4.40 9.97 17.00
C PRO A 174 5.73 10.14 17.69
N HIS A 175 5.93 11.25 18.39
CA HIS A 175 7.13 11.57 19.15
C HIS A 175 6.97 11.24 20.65
N GLN A 176 5.88 10.60 21.06
CA GLN A 176 5.73 10.16 22.45
C GLN A 176 6.65 8.96 22.73
N HIS A 177 7.80 9.26 23.35
CA HIS A 177 8.89 8.33 23.63
C HIS A 177 8.58 7.35 24.78
N GLY A 178 7.61 6.46 24.57
CA GLY A 178 7.24 5.41 25.52
C GLY A 178 6.66 5.94 26.84
N TYR A 179 6.07 5.05 27.63
CA TYR A 179 5.62 5.39 28.97
C TYR A 179 6.78 5.30 29.97
N GLN A 180 6.78 6.16 30.99
CA GLN A 180 7.74 6.01 32.08
C GLN A 180 7.31 4.87 33.02
N PRO A 181 8.27 4.30 33.79
CA PRO A 181 7.93 3.46 34.92
C PRO A 181 6.88 4.13 35.83
N PRO A 182 5.91 3.37 36.38
CA PRO A 182 5.85 1.90 36.41
C PRO A 182 5.22 1.24 35.17
N PHE A 183 4.72 2.00 34.17
CA PHE A 183 3.90 1.45 33.10
C PHE A 183 4.65 1.15 31.79
N GLY A 184 5.80 1.78 31.53
CA GLY A 184 6.63 1.51 30.33
C GLY A 184 8.01 0.94 30.63
N PHE A 185 8.10 0.04 31.62
CA PHE A 185 9.33 -0.73 31.89
C PHE A 185 9.85 -1.45 30.62
N TYR A 186 8.95 -1.88 29.74
CA TYR A 186 9.29 -2.56 28.48
C TYR A 186 9.70 -1.62 27.33
N ASP A 187 9.44 -0.31 27.46
CA ASP A 187 9.76 0.69 26.41
C ASP A 187 11.23 1.14 26.47
N ALA A 188 12.05 0.56 27.35
CA ALA A 188 13.46 0.91 27.51
C ALA A 188 14.26 0.70 26.21
N ALA A 189 14.10 -0.45 25.54
CA ALA A 189 14.83 -0.74 24.30
C ALA A 189 14.38 0.15 23.12
N TYR A 190 13.10 0.54 23.09
CA TYR A 190 12.59 1.48 22.09
C TYR A 190 13.23 2.86 22.23
N ARG A 191 13.43 3.33 23.46
CA ARG A 191 14.13 4.60 23.74
C ARG A 191 15.61 4.53 23.31
N GLU A 192 16.29 3.43 23.59
CA GLU A 192 17.70 3.23 23.19
C GLU A 192 17.89 3.24 21.66
N GLY A 193 16.98 2.63 20.90
CA GLY A 193 17.04 2.64 19.43
C GLY A 193 16.86 4.04 18.84
N GLN A 194 15.94 4.84 19.39
CA GLN A 194 15.70 6.21 18.90
C GLN A 194 16.81 7.20 19.26
N GLU A 195 17.45 7.07 20.42
CA GLU A 195 18.60 7.90 20.80
C GLU A 195 19.81 7.66 19.89
N ASN A 196 19.92 6.46 19.31
CA ASN A 196 21.01 6.06 18.42
C ASN A 196 20.72 6.33 16.93
N GLY A 197 19.51 6.78 16.58
CA GLY A 197 19.13 7.16 15.21
C GLY A 197 19.01 5.99 14.23
N GLU A 198 18.70 4.79 14.72
CA GLU A 198 18.42 3.59 13.91
C GLU A 198 16.93 3.45 13.54
#